data_AF-A0A0G0YLI0-F1
#
_entry.id   AF-A0A0G0YLI0-F1
#
_cell.length_a   1.000
_cell.length_b   1.000
_cell.length_c   1.000
_cell.angle_alpha   90.00
_cell.angle_beta   90.00
_cell.angle_gamma   90.00
#
_symmetry.space_group_name_H-M   'P 1'
#
loop_
_entity.id
_entity.type
_entity.pdbx_description
1 polymer ?
#
loop_
_entity_poly.entity_id
_entity_poly.type
_entity_poly.pdbx_seq_one_letter_code
_entity_poly.pdbx_strand_id
1 'polypeptide(L)'
;MFGSRNEYLKYFELSIPENLYLDWHKCFIFHRLSLQSIRSGSAPVWMEDKRVSVAASASIDKATVSIDSGEMGFEIFDFNKNVLDVINDHLSDIEKLEKLQTVLGKTGLPNHLVDFIKGFSPEGSRSLAVHSPFNISNYSDADQELIKRTRGFIGSTERAKYPDAIHHIRIFHNSNEKARLYYRYVNGSIKFLKNLK
;
A
#
# COMPACT_ATOMS: atom_id res chain seq x y z
N MET A 1 23.00 -23.81 -19.64
CA MET A 1 24.33 -24.35 -19.97
C MET A 1 25.22 -23.20 -20.39
N PHE A 2 26.15 -22.79 -19.52
CA PHE A 2 27.24 -21.90 -19.89
C PHE A 2 28.53 -22.71 -19.68
N GLY A 3 29.23 -23.06 -20.77
CA GLY A 3 30.51 -23.78 -20.72
C GLY A 3 31.63 -22.95 -20.08
N SER A 4 32.86 -23.46 -20.07
CA SER A 4 34.04 -22.76 -19.55
C SER A 4 34.32 -21.48 -20.34
N ARG A 5 34.01 -20.32 -19.75
CA ARG A 5 34.09 -18.98 -20.37
C ARG A 5 35.35 -18.17 -20.01
N ASN A 6 36.43 -18.84 -19.59
CA ASN A 6 37.59 -18.21 -18.96
C ASN A 6 38.18 -17.01 -19.73
N GLU A 7 38.27 -17.07 -21.08
CA GLU A 7 38.89 -16.00 -21.87
C GLU A 7 38.01 -14.75 -22.05
N TYR A 8 36.69 -14.92 -22.13
CA TYR A 8 35.75 -13.81 -22.40
C TYR A 8 35.14 -13.22 -21.13
N LEU A 9 35.32 -13.87 -19.98
CA LEU A 9 34.75 -13.44 -18.69
C LEU A 9 35.11 -11.99 -18.34
N LYS A 10 36.32 -11.54 -18.70
CA LYS A 10 36.79 -10.15 -18.50
C LYS A 10 36.01 -9.10 -19.27
N TYR A 11 35.23 -9.49 -20.29
CA TYR A 11 34.37 -8.60 -21.07
C TYR A 11 32.90 -8.69 -20.63
N PHE A 12 32.55 -9.59 -19.72
CA PHE A 12 31.20 -9.63 -19.17
C PHE A 12 31.05 -8.56 -18.09
N GLU A 13 30.18 -7.61 -18.35
CA GLU A 13 29.67 -6.69 -17.34
C GLU A 13 28.24 -7.11 -16.97
N LEU A 14 27.98 -7.24 -15.67
CA LEU A 14 26.62 -7.44 -15.19
C LEU A 14 25.89 -6.10 -15.27
N SER A 15 25.20 -5.86 -16.39
CA SER A 15 24.27 -4.74 -16.51
C SER A 15 22.89 -5.19 -16.07
N ILE A 16 22.35 -4.55 -15.04
CA ILE A 16 20.95 -4.71 -14.64
C ILE A 16 20.18 -3.52 -15.20
N PRO A 17 19.25 -3.74 -16.15
CA PRO A 17 18.38 -2.68 -16.63
C PRO A 17 17.59 -2.06 -15.48
N GLU A 18 17.45 -0.74 -15.48
CA GLU A 18 16.77 0.01 -14.42
C GLU A 18 15.36 -0.54 -14.15
N ASN A 19 14.61 -0.85 -15.20
CA ASN A 19 13.27 -1.40 -15.08
C ASN A 19 13.24 -2.77 -14.33
N LEU A 20 14.23 -3.64 -14.56
CA LEU A 20 14.35 -4.92 -13.87
C LEU A 20 14.69 -4.71 -12.39
N TYR A 21 15.60 -3.78 -12.09
CA TYR A 21 15.93 -3.40 -10.73
C TYR A 21 14.70 -2.88 -9.97
N LEU A 22 13.93 -1.98 -10.59
CA LEU A 22 12.71 -1.44 -10.00
C LEU A 22 11.66 -2.52 -9.74
N ASP A 23 11.49 -3.49 -10.63
CA ASP A 23 10.56 -4.61 -10.42
C ASP A 23 11.00 -5.53 -9.28
N TRP A 24 12.30 -5.85 -9.18
CA TRP A 24 12.84 -6.60 -8.06
C TRP A 24 12.62 -5.87 -6.74
N HIS A 25 12.92 -4.57 -6.71
CA HIS A 25 12.69 -3.73 -5.53
C HIS A 25 11.22 -3.76 -5.09
N LYS A 26 10.26 -3.58 -6.03
CA LYS A 26 8.82 -3.69 -5.74
C LYS A 26 8.47 -5.05 -5.12
N CYS A 27 9.03 -6.15 -5.63
CA CYS A 27 8.75 -7.50 -5.12
C CYS A 27 9.13 -7.65 -3.63
N PHE A 28 10.32 -7.18 -3.25
CA PHE A 28 10.76 -7.21 -1.84
C PHE A 28 9.88 -6.33 -0.94
N ILE A 29 9.44 -5.17 -1.44
CA ILE A 29 8.54 -4.29 -0.70
C ILE A 29 7.16 -4.94 -0.50
N PHE A 30 6.58 -5.48 -1.56
CA PHE A 30 5.30 -6.19 -1.49
C PHE A 30 5.36 -7.33 -0.49
N HIS A 31 6.44 -8.13 -0.52
CA HIS A 31 6.65 -9.18 0.47
C HIS A 31 6.71 -8.63 1.91
N ARG A 32 7.45 -7.54 2.14
CA ARG A 32 7.57 -6.93 3.47
C ARG A 32 6.24 -6.37 3.99
N LEU A 33 5.46 -5.70 3.14
CA LEU A 33 4.12 -5.22 3.47
C LEU A 33 3.19 -6.40 3.83
N SER A 34 3.28 -7.49 3.06
CA SER A 34 2.51 -8.72 3.29
C SER A 34 2.81 -9.33 4.67
N LEU A 35 4.09 -9.44 5.04
CA LEU A 35 4.52 -9.95 6.35
C LEU A 35 4.00 -9.12 7.51
N GLN A 36 3.84 -7.81 7.32
CA GLN A 36 3.40 -6.89 8.37
C GLN A 36 1.89 -6.93 8.55
N SER A 37 1.14 -7.11 7.45
CA SER A 37 -0.30 -7.43 7.52
C SER A 37 -0.53 -8.66 8.43
N ILE A 38 0.26 -9.73 8.24
CA ILE A 38 0.19 -10.93 9.09
C ILE A 38 0.47 -10.61 10.56
N ARG A 39 1.51 -9.81 10.84
CA ARG A 39 1.89 -9.42 12.21
C ARG A 39 0.84 -8.57 12.91
N SER A 40 0.07 -7.77 12.17
CA SER A 40 -1.05 -6.98 12.69
C SER A 40 -2.33 -7.80 12.91
N GLY A 41 -2.26 -9.13 12.82
CA GLY A 41 -3.42 -10.02 13.01
C GLY A 41 -4.40 -10.02 11.84
N SER A 42 -4.06 -9.36 10.73
CA SER A 42 -4.83 -9.47 9.47
C SER A 42 -4.43 -10.75 8.73
N ALA A 43 -5.40 -11.38 8.05
CA ALA A 43 -5.12 -12.52 7.18
C ALA A 43 -3.99 -12.17 6.19
N PRO A 44 -3.14 -13.14 5.80
CA PRO A 44 -2.02 -12.88 4.90
C PRO A 44 -2.54 -12.25 3.60
N VAL A 45 -2.06 -11.04 3.33
CA VAL A 45 -2.34 -10.30 2.10
C VAL A 45 -1.04 -10.23 1.32
N TRP A 46 -0.98 -10.88 0.16
CA TRP A 46 0.12 -10.77 -0.78
C TRP A 46 -0.19 -9.72 -1.86
N MET A 47 0.82 -9.01 -2.33
CA MET A 47 0.68 -8.01 -3.39
C MET A 47 1.31 -8.51 -4.69
N GLU A 48 0.57 -8.40 -5.78
CA GLU A 48 1.06 -8.67 -7.14
C GLU A 48 0.72 -7.51 -8.08
N ASP A 49 1.47 -7.37 -9.17
CA ASP A 49 1.14 -6.49 -10.29
C ASP A 49 1.27 -7.25 -11.63
N LYS A 50 1.27 -6.53 -12.77
CA LYS A 50 1.41 -7.16 -14.09
C LYS A 50 2.79 -7.80 -14.35
N ARG A 51 3.83 -7.37 -13.64
CA ARG A 51 5.24 -7.75 -13.84
C ARG A 51 5.79 -8.60 -12.70
N VAL A 52 5.20 -8.50 -11.51
CA VAL A 52 5.60 -9.20 -10.28
C VAL A 52 4.43 -10.01 -9.75
N SER A 53 4.57 -11.33 -9.78
CA SER A 53 3.58 -12.28 -9.24
C SER A 53 4.09 -12.96 -7.97
N VAL A 54 3.21 -13.15 -6.99
CA VAL A 54 3.54 -13.81 -5.71
C VAL A 54 3.82 -15.29 -5.90
N ALA A 55 3.07 -15.93 -6.79
CA ALA A 55 3.23 -17.32 -7.17
C ALA A 55 2.82 -17.47 -8.64
N ALA A 56 3.21 -18.59 -9.26
CA ALA A 56 2.69 -18.96 -10.56
C ALA A 56 1.16 -19.10 -10.48
N SER A 57 0.43 -18.65 -11.50
CA SER A 57 -1.04 -18.66 -11.46
C SER A 57 -1.64 -20.05 -11.28
N ALA A 58 -0.95 -21.11 -11.72
CA ALA A 58 -1.35 -22.50 -11.53
C ALA A 58 -1.16 -23.00 -10.08
N SER A 59 -0.36 -22.29 -9.28
CA SER A 59 -0.08 -22.60 -7.88
C SER A 59 -0.96 -21.82 -6.90
N ILE A 60 -1.90 -21.00 -7.40
CA ILE A 60 -2.85 -20.23 -6.58
C ILE A 60 -4.18 -20.98 -6.55
N ASP A 61 -4.56 -21.47 -5.38
CA ASP A 61 -5.91 -21.98 -5.17
C ASP A 61 -6.91 -20.82 -5.08
N LYS A 62 -7.58 -20.54 -6.20
CA LYS A 62 -8.55 -19.45 -6.30
C LYS A 62 -9.80 -19.66 -5.44
N ALA A 63 -10.07 -20.89 -4.98
CA ALA A 63 -11.21 -21.16 -4.11
C ALA A 63 -10.96 -20.70 -2.67
N THR A 64 -9.71 -20.46 -2.28
CA THR A 64 -9.31 -20.07 -0.92
C THR A 64 -8.75 -18.66 -0.82
N VAL A 65 -8.62 -17.94 -1.95
CA VAL A 65 -8.01 -16.61 -2.00
C VAL A 65 -8.98 -15.57 -2.55
N SER A 66 -9.24 -14.51 -1.78
CA SER A 66 -9.90 -13.29 -2.27
C SER A 66 -8.88 -12.42 -2.98
N ILE A 67 -9.24 -11.88 -4.14
CA ILE A 67 -8.42 -10.88 -4.85
C ILE A 67 -9.06 -9.52 -4.61
N ASP A 68 -8.55 -8.77 -3.65
CA ASP A 68 -9.02 -7.43 -3.34
C ASP A 68 -8.27 -6.41 -4.21
N SER A 69 -9.01 -5.47 -4.80
CA SER A 69 -8.46 -4.53 -5.77
C SER A 69 -7.82 -3.32 -5.10
N GLY A 70 -6.49 -3.28 -5.07
CA GLY A 70 -5.73 -2.03 -5.00
C GLY A 70 -5.54 -1.36 -3.63
N GLU A 71 -6.18 -1.84 -2.56
CA GLU A 71 -6.20 -1.14 -1.26
C GLU A 71 -5.76 -2.01 -0.09
N MET A 72 -4.96 -1.43 0.81
CA MET A 72 -4.52 -2.04 2.06
C MET A 72 -5.01 -1.21 3.24
N GLY A 73 -5.88 -1.80 4.07
CA GLY A 73 -6.33 -1.20 5.33
C GLY A 73 -5.50 -1.69 6.51
N PHE A 74 -5.06 -0.79 7.38
CA PHE A 74 -4.26 -1.11 8.58
C PHE A 74 -5.11 -1.36 9.82
N GLU A 75 -4.50 -1.43 11.00
CA GLU A 75 -5.21 -1.66 12.26
C GLU A 75 -6.21 -0.52 12.56
N ILE A 76 -7.29 -0.86 13.27
CA ILE A 76 -8.29 0.11 13.71
C ILE A 76 -7.73 0.87 14.92
N PHE A 77 -7.93 2.18 14.93
CA PHE A 77 -7.49 3.06 16.02
C PHE A 77 -8.59 4.05 16.39
N ASP A 78 -8.39 4.74 17.51
CA ASP A 78 -9.30 5.79 17.98
C ASP A 78 -9.12 7.08 17.16
N PHE A 79 -10.20 7.52 16.53
CA PHE A 79 -10.24 8.74 15.74
C PHE A 79 -10.32 9.96 16.65
N ASN A 80 -9.16 10.56 16.94
CA ASN A 80 -9.05 11.71 17.83
C ASN A 80 -8.72 13.00 17.07
N LYS A 81 -8.79 14.13 17.78
CA LYS A 81 -8.46 15.46 17.23
C LYS A 81 -7.03 15.55 16.73
N ASN A 82 -6.07 14.88 17.38
CA ASN A 82 -4.66 14.92 16.96
C ASN A 82 -4.49 14.38 15.53
N VAL A 83 -5.21 13.33 15.14
CA VAL A 83 -5.20 12.81 13.76
C VAL A 83 -5.75 13.84 12.79
N LEU A 84 -6.85 14.51 13.15
CA LEU A 84 -7.47 15.54 12.33
C LEU A 84 -6.56 16.77 12.16
N ASP A 85 -5.92 17.20 13.23
CA ASP A 85 -5.01 18.34 13.27
C ASP A 85 -3.80 18.10 12.36
N VAL A 86 -3.23 16.90 12.37
CA VAL A 86 -2.12 16.53 11.47
C VAL A 86 -2.54 16.58 10.00
N ILE A 87 -3.75 16.12 9.66
CA ILE A 87 -4.21 16.11 8.26
C ILE A 87 -4.53 17.51 7.75
N ASN A 88 -5.11 18.34 8.60
CA ASN A 88 -5.49 19.72 8.27
C ASN A 88 -4.32 20.72 8.39
N ASP A 89 -3.17 20.30 8.91
CA ASP A 89 -1.95 21.11 8.98
C ASP A 89 -1.49 21.56 7.57
N HIS A 90 -0.76 22.68 7.49
CA HIS A 90 -0.23 23.25 6.25
C HIS A 90 1.13 22.65 5.83
N LEU A 91 1.45 21.47 6.36
CA LEU A 91 2.66 20.73 6.01
C LEU A 91 2.58 20.11 4.62
N SER A 92 3.73 19.70 4.10
CA SER A 92 3.79 18.79 2.95
C SER A 92 3.21 17.42 3.28
N ASP A 93 2.73 16.71 2.27
CA ASP A 93 2.13 15.38 2.45
C ASP A 93 3.12 14.35 3.04
N ILE A 94 4.41 14.50 2.79
CA ILE A 94 5.46 13.64 3.39
C ILE A 94 5.62 13.94 4.88
N GLU A 95 5.60 15.21 5.30
CA GLU A 95 5.66 15.58 6.72
C GLU A 95 4.39 15.14 7.46
N LYS A 96 3.22 15.25 6.81
CA LYS A 96 1.96 14.69 7.34
C LYS A 96 2.07 13.20 7.55
N LEU A 97 2.66 12.47 6.61
CA LEU A 97 2.87 11.03 6.72
C LEU A 97 3.73 10.66 7.94
N GLU A 98 4.82 11.38 8.19
CA GLU A 98 5.68 11.16 9.36
C GLU A 98 4.96 11.46 10.67
N LYS A 99 4.25 12.60 10.76
CA LYS A 99 3.44 12.93 11.93
C LYS A 99 2.35 11.89 12.16
N LEU A 100 1.65 11.45 11.11
CA LEU A 100 0.65 10.39 11.19
C LEU A 100 1.26 9.08 11.69
N GLN A 101 2.45 8.71 11.26
CA GLN A 101 3.12 7.51 11.77
C GLN A 101 3.40 7.61 13.27
N THR A 102 3.74 8.81 13.75
CA THR A 102 3.97 9.05 15.19
C THR A 102 2.68 8.92 15.98
N VAL A 103 1.56 9.44 15.46
CA VAL A 103 0.24 9.38 16.13
C VAL A 103 -0.37 7.99 16.09
N LEU A 104 -0.31 7.30 14.95
CA LEU A 104 -0.96 6.01 14.72
C LEU A 104 -0.10 4.82 15.18
N GLY A 105 1.20 5.05 15.39
CA GLY A 105 2.15 4.01 15.71
C GLY A 105 2.39 3.02 14.56
N LYS A 106 3.22 2.02 14.84
CA LYS A 106 3.70 1.05 13.83
C LYS A 106 2.60 0.12 13.29
N THR A 107 1.51 -0.03 14.02
CA THR A 107 0.37 -0.87 13.66
C THR A 107 -0.61 -0.15 12.75
N GLY A 108 -0.91 1.12 13.04
CA GLY A 108 -1.79 1.95 12.22
C GLY A 108 -1.11 2.52 10.97
N LEU A 109 0.20 2.78 11.02
CA LEU A 109 1.00 3.16 9.85
C LEU A 109 2.45 2.63 9.98
N PRO A 110 2.78 1.50 9.33
CA PRO A 110 4.09 0.89 9.49
C PRO A 110 5.25 1.70 8.89
N ASN A 111 6.41 1.71 9.57
CA ASN A 111 7.62 2.42 9.11
C ASN A 111 8.03 2.05 7.69
N HIS A 112 7.95 0.77 7.33
CA HIS A 112 8.37 0.32 6.01
C HIS A 112 7.48 0.85 4.88
N LEU A 113 6.20 1.15 5.15
CA LEU A 113 5.35 1.83 4.19
C LEU A 113 5.79 3.30 4.04
N VAL A 114 6.12 3.96 5.16
CA VAL A 114 6.66 5.33 5.15
C VAL A 114 7.98 5.40 4.38
N ASP A 115 8.90 4.48 4.65
CA ASP A 115 10.18 4.35 3.94
C ASP A 115 9.97 4.10 2.45
N PHE A 116 8.98 3.26 2.09
CA PHE A 116 8.64 2.98 0.70
C PHE A 116 8.12 4.22 -0.01
N ILE A 117 7.14 4.92 0.57
CA ILE A 117 6.58 6.13 -0.03
C ILE A 117 7.68 7.16 -0.24
N LYS A 118 8.56 7.38 0.74
CA LYS A 118 9.69 8.32 0.61
C LYS A 118 10.71 7.88 -0.43
N GLY A 119 11.08 6.61 -0.43
CA GLY A 119 12.08 6.05 -1.34
C GLY A 119 11.57 5.90 -2.77
N PHE A 120 10.26 5.87 -2.96
CA PHE A 120 9.62 5.64 -4.26
C PHE A 120 8.63 6.77 -4.61
N SER A 121 9.07 8.02 -4.52
CA SER A 121 8.28 9.18 -4.91
C SER A 121 8.93 9.89 -6.11
N PRO A 122 8.65 9.47 -7.36
CA PRO A 122 9.31 10.01 -8.56
C PRO A 122 9.07 11.53 -8.73
N GLU A 123 7.91 12.02 -8.31
CA GLU A 123 7.52 13.44 -8.32
C GLU A 123 7.73 14.12 -6.94
N GLY A 124 8.55 13.52 -6.07
CA GLY A 124 8.76 13.99 -4.71
C GLY A 124 7.45 14.05 -3.91
N SER A 125 7.20 15.14 -3.20
CA SER A 125 6.00 15.31 -2.37
C SER A 125 4.68 15.17 -3.15
N ARG A 126 4.66 15.47 -4.45
CA ARG A 126 3.47 15.31 -5.32
C ARG A 126 3.12 13.87 -5.62
N SER A 127 4.06 12.93 -5.38
CA SER A 127 3.83 11.49 -5.55
C SER A 127 2.91 10.91 -4.47
N LEU A 128 2.71 11.63 -3.37
CA LEU A 128 1.86 11.25 -2.26
C LEU A 128 0.67 12.21 -2.18
N ALA A 129 -0.51 11.62 -2.01
CA ALA A 129 -1.73 12.33 -1.67
C ALA A 129 -2.24 11.86 -0.31
N VAL A 130 -2.23 12.77 0.67
CA VAL A 130 -2.90 12.57 1.97
C VAL A 130 -4.30 13.18 1.90
N HIS A 131 -5.31 12.33 1.81
CA HIS A 131 -6.70 12.74 1.66
C HIS A 131 -7.32 13.12 3.00
N SER A 132 -8.25 14.07 2.99
CA SER A 132 -9.07 14.38 4.16
C SER A 132 -9.85 13.14 4.63
N PRO A 133 -10.03 12.95 5.96
CA PRO A 133 -10.78 11.83 6.50
C PRO A 133 -12.20 11.79 5.95
N PHE A 134 -12.79 10.59 5.92
CA PHE A 134 -14.15 10.42 5.45
C PHE A 134 -14.99 9.58 6.41
N ASN A 135 -16.18 10.07 6.70
CA ASN A 135 -17.14 9.36 7.53
C ASN A 135 -17.88 8.30 6.71
N ILE A 136 -17.76 7.04 7.10
CA ILE A 136 -18.42 5.90 6.43
C ILE A 136 -19.81 5.58 6.98
N SER A 137 -20.32 6.31 7.99
CA SER A 137 -21.64 6.03 8.61
C SER A 137 -22.80 6.01 7.62
N ASN A 138 -22.69 6.75 6.50
CA ASN A 138 -23.72 6.80 5.47
C ASN A 138 -23.58 5.71 4.38
N TYR A 139 -22.56 4.85 4.46
CA TYR A 139 -22.36 3.78 3.49
C TYR A 139 -23.10 2.53 3.92
N SER A 140 -24.18 2.21 3.19
CA SER A 140 -24.99 1.01 3.41
C SER A 140 -24.27 -0.29 3.04
N ASP A 141 -23.26 -0.23 2.19
CA ASP A 141 -22.45 -1.36 1.73
C ASP A 141 -21.07 -1.44 2.42
N ALA A 142 -20.83 -0.65 3.46
CA ALA A 142 -19.63 -0.70 4.28
C ALA A 142 -19.91 -1.39 5.62
N ASP A 143 -18.99 -2.26 6.03
CA ASP A 143 -18.93 -2.79 7.39
C ASP A 143 -18.42 -1.69 8.33
N GLN A 144 -19.27 -1.24 9.24
CA GLN A 144 -18.99 -0.14 10.16
C GLN A 144 -18.03 -0.53 11.28
N GLU A 145 -18.01 -1.80 11.69
CA GLU A 145 -17.14 -2.29 12.76
C GLU A 145 -15.74 -2.53 12.23
N LEU A 146 -15.61 -3.20 11.08
CA LEU A 146 -14.33 -3.50 10.46
C LEU A 146 -13.77 -2.34 9.62
N ILE A 147 -14.60 -1.33 9.35
CA ILE A 147 -14.34 -0.18 8.48
C ILE A 147 -13.85 -0.69 7.12
N LYS A 148 -14.65 -1.58 6.51
CA LYS A 148 -14.31 -2.28 5.23
C LYS A 148 -15.43 -2.15 4.23
N ARG A 149 -15.09 -2.27 2.94
CA ARG A 149 -16.05 -2.24 1.84
C ARG A 149 -15.58 -3.11 0.69
N THR A 150 -16.49 -3.90 0.11
CA THR A 150 -16.18 -4.87 -0.96
C THR A 150 -15.55 -4.22 -2.19
N ARG A 151 -16.00 -3.01 -2.55
CA ARG A 151 -15.48 -2.29 -3.73
C ARG A 151 -14.25 -1.41 -3.44
N GLY A 152 -13.78 -1.36 -2.19
CA GLY A 152 -12.80 -0.39 -1.73
C GLY A 152 -13.37 1.02 -1.55
N PHE A 153 -12.55 1.92 -1.02
CA PHE A 153 -12.94 3.29 -0.71
C PHE A 153 -12.27 4.36 -1.60
N ILE A 154 -11.04 4.14 -2.07
CA ILE A 154 -10.25 5.12 -2.83
C ILE A 154 -10.45 4.87 -4.33
N GLY A 155 -11.52 5.48 -4.87
CA GLY A 155 -11.93 5.35 -6.27
C GLY A 155 -11.12 6.19 -7.27
N SER A 156 -11.55 6.19 -8.55
CA SER A 156 -10.96 7.04 -9.59
C SER A 156 -11.17 8.54 -9.35
N THR A 157 -12.31 8.95 -8.80
CA THR A 157 -12.66 10.35 -8.54
C THR A 157 -11.73 11.00 -7.52
N GLU A 158 -11.39 10.29 -6.44
CA GLU A 158 -10.44 10.80 -5.44
C GLU A 158 -9.02 10.89 -5.99
N ARG A 159 -8.64 9.94 -6.85
CA ARG A 159 -7.33 9.95 -7.51
C ARG A 159 -7.21 11.07 -8.53
N ALA A 160 -8.27 11.39 -9.25
CA ALA A 160 -8.27 12.47 -10.25
C ALA A 160 -7.95 13.85 -9.65
N LYS A 161 -8.14 14.06 -8.34
CA LYS A 161 -7.76 15.29 -7.64
C LYS A 161 -6.24 15.46 -7.49
N TYR A 162 -5.48 14.37 -7.60
CA TYR A 162 -4.03 14.33 -7.41
C TYR A 162 -3.39 13.55 -8.57
N PRO A 163 -3.26 14.16 -9.76
CA PRO A 163 -2.84 13.46 -10.98
C PRO A 163 -1.40 12.93 -10.93
N ASP A 164 -0.53 13.61 -10.19
CA ASP A 164 0.89 13.24 -10.03
C ASP A 164 1.09 12.19 -8.91
N ALA A 165 0.05 11.94 -8.09
CA ALA A 165 0.16 11.05 -6.95
C ALA A 165 0.06 9.59 -7.39
N ILE A 166 1.03 8.80 -6.94
CA ILE A 166 1.05 7.34 -7.08
C ILE A 166 0.79 6.64 -5.75
N HIS A 167 0.94 7.35 -4.63
CA HIS A 167 0.61 6.91 -3.28
C HIS A 167 -0.61 7.69 -2.79
N HIS A 168 -1.64 6.98 -2.36
CA HIS A 168 -2.83 7.59 -1.78
C HIS A 168 -3.04 7.02 -0.40
N ILE A 169 -3.20 7.91 0.58
CA ILE A 169 -3.54 7.54 1.94
C ILE A 169 -4.82 8.27 2.33
N ARG A 170 -5.76 7.53 2.91
CA ARG A 170 -6.98 8.11 3.45
C ARG A 170 -7.41 7.41 4.71
N ILE A 171 -7.91 8.18 5.67
CA ILE A 171 -8.51 7.66 6.89
C ILE A 171 -10.03 7.61 6.72
N PHE A 172 -10.61 6.46 7.04
CA PHE A 172 -12.06 6.27 7.09
C PHE A 172 -12.46 6.06 8.53
N HIS A 173 -13.51 6.73 8.98
CA HIS A 173 -13.98 6.65 10.35
C HIS A 173 -15.49 6.42 10.42
N ASN A 174 -15.95 5.82 11.50
CA ASN A 174 -17.38 5.58 11.76
C ASN A 174 -17.92 6.58 12.79
N SER A 175 -19.18 6.38 13.21
CA SER A 175 -19.86 7.17 14.24
C SER A 175 -19.37 6.89 15.65
N ASN A 176 -18.64 5.80 15.87
CA ASN A 176 -18.15 5.35 17.17
C ASN A 176 -16.72 5.81 17.44
N GLU A 177 -16.26 6.85 16.72
CA GLU A 177 -14.89 7.38 16.80
C GLU A 177 -13.81 6.32 16.55
N LYS A 178 -14.12 5.28 15.78
CA LYS A 178 -13.11 4.32 15.29
C LYS A 178 -12.74 4.66 13.87
N ALA A 179 -11.46 4.53 13.56
CA ALA A 179 -10.90 4.82 12.26
C ALA A 179 -9.94 3.75 11.76
N ARG A 180 -9.79 3.70 10.44
CA ARG A 180 -8.85 2.83 9.74
C ARG A 180 -8.16 3.61 8.64
N LEU A 181 -6.83 3.51 8.58
CA LEU A 181 -6.03 4.07 7.50
C LEU A 181 -6.00 3.09 6.33
N TYR A 182 -6.25 3.61 5.14
CA TYR A 182 -6.17 2.89 3.88
C TYR A 182 -5.06 3.47 3.01
N TYR A 183 -4.23 2.59 2.49
CA TYR A 183 -3.19 2.90 1.52
C TYR A 183 -3.53 2.28 0.16
N ARG A 184 -3.35 3.07 -0.90
CA ARG A 184 -3.51 2.64 -2.29
C ARG A 184 -2.34 3.11 -3.13
N TYR A 185 -1.80 2.21 -3.94
CA TYR A 185 -0.74 2.51 -4.91
C TYR A 185 -1.28 2.45 -6.34
N VAL A 186 -0.96 3.44 -7.16
CA VAL A 186 -1.62 3.71 -8.45
C VAL A 186 -0.71 3.53 -9.67
N ASN A 187 0.59 3.29 -9.47
CA ASN A 187 1.52 3.04 -10.56
C ASN A 187 1.46 1.58 -11.05
N GLY A 188 0.42 1.26 -11.83
CA GLY A 188 0.11 -0.07 -12.35
C GLY A 188 -1.15 -0.70 -11.73
N SER A 189 -1.57 -1.86 -12.23
CA SER A 189 -2.70 -2.61 -11.64
C SER A 189 -2.19 -3.53 -10.54
N ILE A 190 -2.02 -3.01 -9.32
CA ILE A 190 -1.74 -3.84 -8.15
C ILE A 190 -3.00 -4.59 -7.72
N LYS A 191 -2.84 -5.88 -7.43
CA LYS A 191 -3.84 -6.75 -6.85
C LYS A 191 -3.36 -7.25 -5.50
N PHE A 192 -4.29 -7.38 -4.57
CA PHE A 192 -4.04 -7.92 -3.24
C PHE A 192 -4.67 -9.30 -3.18
N LEU A 193 -3.87 -10.33 -2.95
CA LEU A 193 -4.29 -11.72 -2.76
C LEU A 193 -4.42 -11.95 -1.25
N LYS A 194 -5.61 -12.26 -0.76
CA LYS A 194 -5.86 -12.51 0.66
C LYS A 194 -6.37 -13.93 0.87
N ASN A 195 -5.75 -14.69 1.76
CA ASN A 195 -6.31 -15.99 2.14
C ASN A 195 -7.63 -15.80 2.93
N LEU A 196 -8.65 -16.56 2.56
CA LEU A 196 -9.96 -16.59 3.22
C LEU A 196 -10.05 -17.65 4.33
N LYS A 197 -9.04 -18.54 4.43
CA LYS A 197 -8.92 -19.58 5.48
C LYS A 197 -7.86 -19.22 6.51
#